data_AF-A0A838JF69-F1
#
_entry.id   AF-A0A838JF69-F1
#
_cell.length_a   1.000
_cell.length_b   1.000
_cell.length_c   1.000
_cell.angle_alpha   90.00
_cell.angle_beta   90.00
_cell.angle_gamma   90.00
#
_symmetry.space_group_name_H-M   'P 1'
#
loop_
_entity.id
_entity.type
_entity.pdbx_description
1 polymer ?
#
loop_
_entity_poly.entity_id
_entity_poly.type
_entity_poly.pdbx_seq_one_letter_code
_entity_poly.pdbx_strand_id
1 'polypeptide(L)'
;MHNILFDPGLLVAPADTSDRGEVERWLTSLEMWASVAGTTPHAWYHLTDLVVKYLGHERFPSFHLLRTLQQRYHLNIALPTIATLVNEVFLQDACSFRPALETHLFTYGFVVEPTHDTIAIHPGDLSTQWPGEICNAVTSLLAEAGVGKWKGEPFSTNVVIATARHRAIEHELSVAGEATILSTQNEQEHISFSVVFPLLGETKALTPTDIRAIWELSEEEVQRAIARQFQDSWETTGAQPLPFVLGPQFFASVRERGADANRVVLTKIVSVAAAVIAESAMAINCDLHPLRESSAPNSPQRTRQSDGAKGWRLTLTHKGAGWRMHYWHISNASGSSIEFSNILKKHEPEVIF
;
A
#
# COMPACT_ATOMS: atom_id res chain seq x y z
N MET A 1 -11.39 -1.52 -6.06
CA MET A 1 -10.88 -2.00 -4.75
C MET A 1 -10.56 -3.47 -4.92
N HIS A 2 -9.34 -3.91 -4.61
CA HIS A 2 -8.95 -5.31 -4.75
C HIS A 2 -9.34 -6.14 -3.52
N ASN A 3 -9.55 -7.44 -3.75
CA ASN A 3 -9.59 -8.46 -2.71
C ASN A 3 -8.20 -9.07 -2.62
N ILE A 4 -7.46 -8.75 -1.56
CA ILE A 4 -6.05 -9.12 -1.45
C ILE A 4 -5.93 -10.33 -0.53
N LEU A 5 -5.52 -11.45 -1.08
CA LEU A 5 -5.19 -12.65 -0.32
C LEU A 5 -3.71 -12.61 0.07
N PHE A 6 -3.41 -12.73 1.36
CA PHE A 6 -2.04 -12.95 1.80
C PHE A 6 -1.58 -14.36 1.44
N ASP A 7 -0.40 -14.42 0.81
CA ASP A 7 0.35 -15.66 0.68
C ASP A 7 0.65 -16.23 2.07
N PRO A 8 0.27 -17.49 2.35
CA PRO A 8 0.63 -18.18 3.57
C PRO A 8 2.12 -18.11 3.91
N GLY A 9 3.00 -18.09 2.91
CA GLY A 9 4.45 -17.96 3.11
C GLY A 9 4.86 -16.67 3.84
N LEU A 10 4.06 -15.60 3.79
CA LEU A 10 4.29 -14.39 4.57
C LEU A 10 3.99 -14.57 6.06
N LEU A 11 3.05 -15.46 6.40
CA LEU A 11 2.57 -15.68 7.77
C LEU A 11 3.27 -16.83 8.48
N VAL A 12 4.17 -17.51 7.79
CA VAL A 12 5.00 -18.58 8.32
C VAL A 12 6.42 -18.06 8.49
N ALA A 13 6.87 -17.96 9.73
CA ALA A 13 8.26 -17.59 9.99
C ALA A 13 9.22 -18.57 9.30
N PRO A 14 10.40 -18.12 8.84
CA PRO A 14 11.40 -18.98 8.21
C PRO A 14 11.78 -20.18 9.09
N ALA A 15 12.33 -21.24 8.47
CA ALA A 15 12.74 -22.42 9.21
C ALA A 15 13.85 -22.07 10.23
N ASP A 16 13.99 -22.88 11.27
CA ASP A 16 15.07 -22.69 12.24
C ASP A 16 16.47 -22.80 11.62
N THR A 17 16.59 -23.38 10.43
CA THR A 17 17.84 -23.48 9.67
C THR A 17 18.09 -22.30 8.74
N SER A 18 17.11 -21.41 8.55
CA SER A 18 17.22 -20.24 7.68
C SER A 18 18.33 -19.31 8.15
N ASP A 19 19.04 -18.69 7.22
CA ASP A 19 20.08 -17.73 7.56
C ASP A 19 19.51 -16.36 7.96
N ARG A 20 20.38 -15.49 8.49
CA ARG A 20 19.99 -14.13 8.88
C ARG A 20 19.37 -13.33 7.73
N GLY A 21 19.91 -13.45 6.52
CA GLY A 21 19.45 -12.66 5.37
C GLY A 21 18.09 -13.12 4.85
N GLU A 22 17.74 -14.39 5.00
CA GLU A 22 16.40 -14.91 4.77
C GLU A 22 15.41 -14.35 5.79
N VAL A 23 15.76 -14.36 7.08
CA VAL A 23 14.92 -13.81 8.15
C VAL A 23 14.71 -12.30 8.00
N GLU A 24 15.75 -11.54 7.66
CA GLU A 24 15.64 -10.10 7.39
C GLU A 24 14.71 -9.83 6.20
N ARG A 25 14.86 -10.57 5.08
CA ARG A 25 13.98 -10.41 3.90
C ARG A 25 12.52 -10.74 4.20
N TRP A 26 12.28 -11.79 4.98
CA TRP A 26 10.94 -12.16 5.42
C TRP A 26 10.34 -11.07 6.32
N LEU A 27 11.09 -10.57 7.31
CA LEU A 27 10.64 -9.48 8.20
C LEU A 27 10.32 -8.20 7.43
N THR A 28 11.20 -7.80 6.49
CA THR A 28 10.94 -6.63 5.64
C THR A 28 9.65 -6.82 4.84
N SER A 29 9.41 -8.02 4.30
CA SER A 29 8.18 -8.31 3.55
C SER A 29 6.95 -8.27 4.45
N LEU A 30 7.02 -8.89 5.63
CA LEU A 30 5.95 -8.93 6.62
C LEU A 30 5.57 -7.52 7.10
N GLU A 31 6.55 -6.72 7.50
CA GLU A 31 6.34 -5.35 7.97
C GLU A 31 5.75 -4.46 6.87
N MET A 32 6.31 -4.53 5.65
CA MET A 32 5.79 -3.81 4.49
C MET A 32 4.32 -4.15 4.24
N TRP A 33 3.99 -5.43 4.23
CA TRP A 33 2.64 -5.91 3.93
C TRP A 33 1.63 -5.59 5.04
N ALA A 34 2.00 -5.80 6.31
CA ALA A 34 1.14 -5.48 7.44
C ALA A 34 0.88 -3.96 7.53
N SER A 35 1.89 -3.12 7.26
CA SER A 35 1.74 -1.67 7.21
C SER A 35 0.77 -1.22 6.12
N VAL A 36 0.87 -1.78 4.91
CA VAL A 36 -0.04 -1.43 3.80
C VAL A 36 -1.44 -1.96 4.05
N ALA A 37 -1.58 -3.11 4.70
CA ALA A 37 -2.89 -3.63 5.05
C ALA A 37 -3.64 -2.78 6.07
N GLY A 38 -2.94 -2.28 7.09
CA GLY A 38 -3.53 -1.37 8.07
C GLY A 38 -3.87 0.02 7.53
N THR A 39 -3.44 0.38 6.32
CA THR A 39 -3.50 1.76 5.83
C THR A 39 -4.19 1.94 4.49
N THR A 40 -4.45 0.88 3.72
CA THR A 40 -5.09 0.98 2.41
C THR A 40 -6.55 0.53 2.46
N PRO A 41 -7.44 1.12 1.63
CA PRO A 41 -8.86 0.81 1.64
C PRO A 41 -9.18 -0.52 0.93
N HIS A 42 -8.24 -1.46 0.84
CA HIS A 42 -8.47 -2.76 0.20
C HIS A 42 -9.11 -3.74 1.18
N ALA A 43 -9.79 -4.75 0.64
CA ALA A 43 -10.24 -5.86 1.46
C ALA A 43 -9.10 -6.86 1.58
N TRP A 44 -8.57 -7.01 2.79
CA TRP A 44 -7.44 -7.87 3.08
C TRP A 44 -7.92 -9.16 3.71
N TYR A 45 -7.43 -10.28 3.16
CA TYR A 45 -7.84 -11.59 3.57
C TYR A 45 -6.67 -12.50 3.83
N HIS A 46 -6.84 -13.39 4.80
CA HIS A 46 -5.98 -14.53 5.05
C HIS A 46 -6.84 -15.77 5.24
N LEU A 47 -6.18 -16.92 5.39
CA LEU A 47 -6.84 -18.16 5.77
C LEU A 47 -6.81 -18.28 7.30
N THR A 48 -7.95 -18.15 7.96
CA THR A 48 -8.05 -18.22 9.43
C THR A 48 -7.53 -19.54 9.98
N ASP A 49 -7.85 -20.66 9.32
CA ASP A 49 -7.36 -21.99 9.70
C ASP A 49 -5.82 -22.05 9.76
N LEU A 50 -5.14 -21.30 8.88
CA LEU A 50 -3.68 -21.21 8.89
C LEU A 50 -3.17 -20.44 10.09
N VAL A 51 -3.80 -19.31 10.40
CA VAL A 51 -3.41 -18.49 11.56
C VAL A 51 -3.55 -19.30 12.84
N VAL A 52 -4.71 -19.94 13.05
CA VAL A 52 -4.94 -20.82 14.22
C VAL A 52 -3.91 -21.93 14.28
N LYS A 53 -3.64 -22.58 13.14
CA LYS A 53 -2.68 -23.68 13.07
C LYS A 53 -1.25 -23.23 13.37
N TYR A 54 -0.77 -22.13 12.76
CA TYR A 54 0.59 -21.64 12.97
C TYR A 54 0.81 -20.99 14.32
N LEU A 55 -0.23 -20.46 14.96
CA LEU A 55 -0.20 -20.10 16.36
C LEU A 55 0.09 -21.33 17.23
N GLY A 56 -0.54 -22.47 16.94
CA GLY A 56 -0.33 -23.74 17.66
C GLY A 56 1.06 -24.37 17.46
N HIS A 57 1.73 -24.07 16.35
CA HIS A 57 3.07 -24.61 16.03
C HIS A 57 4.21 -23.61 16.26
N GLU A 58 3.96 -22.48 16.92
CA GLU A 58 4.96 -21.41 17.16
C GLU A 58 5.64 -20.88 15.89
N ARG A 59 4.99 -21.00 14.72
CA ARG A 59 5.50 -20.49 13.44
C ARG A 59 4.82 -19.22 12.96
N PHE A 60 3.72 -18.83 13.60
CA PHE A 60 3.09 -17.53 13.35
C PHE A 60 3.97 -16.39 13.90
N PRO A 61 4.09 -15.22 13.23
CA PRO A 61 4.88 -14.06 13.66
C PRO A 61 4.37 -13.37 14.94
N SER A 62 4.21 -14.13 16.02
CA SER A 62 3.87 -13.64 17.34
C SER A 62 5.03 -12.82 17.94
N PHE A 63 4.71 -11.97 18.91
CA PHE A 63 5.72 -11.22 19.66
C PHE A 63 6.84 -12.11 20.21
N HIS A 64 6.50 -13.31 20.71
CA HIS A 64 7.48 -14.24 21.26
C HIS A 64 8.46 -14.74 20.19
N LEU A 65 7.93 -15.19 19.05
CA LEU A 65 8.74 -15.67 17.94
C LEU A 65 9.64 -14.57 17.37
N LEU A 66 9.07 -13.39 17.14
CA LEU A 66 9.81 -12.23 16.64
C LEU A 66 10.93 -11.82 17.61
N ARG A 67 10.70 -11.88 18.92
CA ARG A 67 11.73 -11.65 19.95
C ARG A 67 12.85 -12.69 19.89
N THR A 68 12.50 -13.97 19.73
CA THR A 68 13.48 -15.06 19.59
C THR A 68 14.36 -14.86 18.36
N LEU A 69 13.76 -14.52 17.21
CA LEU A 69 14.50 -14.21 15.98
C LEU A 69 15.39 -12.97 16.14
N GLN A 70 14.88 -11.91 16.79
CA GLN A 70 15.63 -10.69 17.08
C GLN A 70 16.90 -10.99 17.88
N GLN A 71 16.77 -11.78 18.95
CA GLN A 71 17.88 -12.16 19.82
C GLN A 71 18.88 -13.07 19.08
N ARG A 72 18.37 -14.08 18.37
CA ARG A 72 19.19 -15.07 17.66
C ARG A 72 20.05 -14.45 16.57
N TYR A 73 19.52 -13.51 15.81
CA TYR A 73 20.19 -12.91 14.64
C TYR A 73 20.69 -11.48 14.88
N HIS A 74 20.54 -10.94 16.09
CA HIS A 74 20.87 -9.56 16.45
C HIS A 74 20.22 -8.53 15.51
N LEU A 75 18.91 -8.69 15.30
CA LEU A 75 18.15 -7.87 14.35
C LEU A 75 17.82 -6.51 14.94
N ASN A 76 17.97 -5.45 14.14
CA ASN A 76 17.55 -4.11 14.52
C ASN A 76 16.12 -3.85 14.03
N ILE A 77 15.14 -4.41 14.74
CA ILE A 77 13.71 -4.28 14.39
C ILE A 77 12.92 -3.61 15.51
N ALA A 78 11.89 -2.85 15.11
CA ALA A 78 10.91 -2.27 16.02
C ALA A 78 9.87 -3.33 16.45
N LEU A 79 10.29 -4.27 17.29
CA LEU A 79 9.49 -5.44 17.68
C LEU A 79 8.04 -5.11 18.12
N PRO A 80 7.79 -4.11 18.99
CA PRO A 80 6.42 -3.78 19.39
C PRO A 80 5.56 -3.34 18.20
N THR A 81 6.12 -2.54 17.29
CA THR A 81 5.42 -2.05 16.10
C THR A 81 5.01 -3.19 15.18
N ILE A 82 5.94 -4.09 14.84
CA ILE A 82 5.66 -5.22 13.94
C ILE A 82 4.62 -6.16 14.57
N ALA A 83 4.77 -6.48 15.86
CA ALA A 83 3.83 -7.37 16.55
C ALA A 83 2.40 -6.77 16.60
N THR A 84 2.29 -5.46 16.86
CA THR A 84 0.99 -4.76 16.83
C THR A 84 0.38 -4.83 15.43
N LEU A 85 1.14 -4.48 14.39
CA LEU A 85 0.65 -4.53 13.00
C LEU A 85 0.18 -5.93 12.59
N VAL A 86 0.95 -6.97 12.93
CA VAL A 86 0.59 -8.36 12.65
C VAL A 86 -0.70 -8.75 13.37
N ASN A 87 -0.83 -8.40 14.65
CA ASN A 87 -2.03 -8.74 15.41
C ASN A 87 -3.27 -8.00 14.89
N GLU A 88 -3.13 -6.72 14.56
CA GLU A 88 -4.23 -5.92 14.02
C GLU A 88 -4.70 -6.42 12.66
N VAL A 89 -3.80 -6.94 11.82
CA VAL A 89 -4.15 -7.37 10.46
C VAL A 89 -4.61 -8.84 10.41
N PHE A 90 -3.95 -9.74 11.14
CA PHE A 90 -4.10 -11.19 10.93
C PHE A 90 -4.87 -11.93 12.03
N LEU A 91 -5.16 -11.27 13.16
CA LEU A 91 -5.94 -11.87 14.25
C LEU A 91 -7.38 -11.33 14.30
N GLN A 92 -7.78 -10.48 13.36
CA GLN A 92 -9.16 -10.03 13.25
C GLN A 92 -9.99 -11.04 12.46
N ASP A 93 -11.05 -11.58 13.07
CA ASP A 93 -11.97 -12.55 12.43
C ASP A 93 -12.63 -12.03 11.14
N ALA A 94 -12.72 -10.71 10.99
CA ALA A 94 -13.32 -10.05 9.83
C ALA A 94 -12.55 -10.26 8.50
N CYS A 95 -11.35 -10.85 8.54
CA CYS A 95 -10.45 -10.98 7.39
C CYS A 95 -10.35 -12.41 6.83
N SER A 96 -11.32 -13.29 7.11
CA SER A 96 -11.29 -14.68 6.60
C SER A 96 -11.71 -14.78 5.12
N PHE A 97 -10.79 -15.25 4.25
CA PHE A 97 -11.07 -15.35 2.81
C PHE A 97 -12.12 -16.42 2.48
N ARG A 98 -12.04 -17.60 3.09
CA ARG A 98 -12.90 -18.75 2.74
C ARG A 98 -14.38 -18.48 3.01
N PRO A 99 -14.80 -18.02 4.20
CA PRO A 99 -16.21 -17.67 4.43
C PRO A 99 -16.71 -16.56 3.51
N ALA A 100 -15.87 -15.57 3.20
CA ALA A 100 -16.21 -14.51 2.26
C ALA A 100 -16.45 -15.07 0.85
N LEU A 101 -15.52 -15.89 0.34
CA LEU A 101 -15.64 -16.55 -0.95
C LEU A 101 -16.90 -17.44 -1.01
N GLU A 102 -17.09 -18.34 -0.03
CA GLU A 102 -18.26 -19.23 0.05
C GLU A 102 -19.57 -18.44 0.01
N THR A 103 -19.65 -17.33 0.75
CA THR A 103 -20.82 -16.44 0.75
C THR A 103 -21.08 -15.86 -0.64
N HIS A 104 -20.03 -15.42 -1.34
CA HIS A 104 -20.11 -14.87 -2.69
C HIS A 104 -20.52 -15.92 -3.73
N LEU A 105 -19.89 -17.10 -3.71
CA LEU A 105 -20.21 -18.20 -4.63
C LEU A 105 -21.65 -18.68 -4.44
N PHE A 106 -22.08 -18.83 -3.18
CA PHE A 106 -23.46 -19.19 -2.85
C PHE A 106 -24.46 -18.14 -3.32
N THR A 107 -24.14 -16.85 -3.15
CA THR A 107 -24.97 -15.74 -3.65
C THR A 107 -25.09 -15.77 -5.18
N TYR A 108 -24.02 -16.19 -5.87
CA TYR A 108 -24.01 -16.40 -7.31
C TYR A 108 -24.66 -17.71 -7.76
N GLY A 109 -25.17 -18.50 -6.81
CA GLY A 109 -25.99 -19.66 -7.07
C GLY A 109 -25.22 -20.95 -7.27
N PHE A 110 -23.97 -21.06 -6.79
CA PHE A 110 -23.22 -22.30 -6.92
C PHE A 110 -22.26 -22.62 -5.77
N VAL A 111 -21.99 -23.91 -5.59
CA VAL A 111 -20.94 -24.47 -4.73
C VAL A 111 -19.89 -25.13 -5.63
N VAL A 112 -18.61 -24.95 -5.29
CA VAL A 112 -17.48 -25.49 -6.07
C VAL A 112 -16.81 -26.60 -5.29
N GLU A 113 -16.64 -27.74 -5.93
CA GLU A 113 -15.90 -28.90 -5.41
C GLU A 113 -14.72 -29.20 -6.33
N PRO A 114 -13.50 -28.68 -6.01
CA PRO A 114 -12.31 -28.94 -6.82
C PRO A 114 -11.88 -30.41 -6.77
N THR A 115 -11.37 -30.94 -7.88
CA THR A 115 -10.76 -32.27 -7.92
C THR A 115 -9.28 -32.14 -7.59
N HIS A 116 -8.88 -32.36 -6.33
CA HIS A 116 -7.54 -32.02 -5.84
C HIS A 116 -6.38 -32.57 -6.70
N ASP A 117 -6.49 -33.80 -7.18
CA ASP A 117 -5.43 -34.46 -7.95
C ASP A 117 -5.21 -33.85 -9.35
N THR A 118 -6.13 -33.01 -9.83
CA THR A 118 -6.04 -32.34 -11.14
C THR A 118 -5.62 -30.88 -11.04
N ILE A 119 -5.51 -30.31 -9.83
CA ILE A 119 -5.18 -28.90 -9.67
C ILE A 119 -3.67 -28.68 -9.85
N ALA A 120 -3.33 -27.84 -10.83
CA ALA A 120 -1.97 -27.38 -11.10
C ALA A 120 -1.84 -25.89 -10.75
N ILE A 121 -0.75 -25.54 -10.04
CA ILE A 121 -0.38 -24.17 -9.67
C ILE A 121 0.99 -23.84 -10.29
N HIS A 122 1.07 -22.73 -11.00
CA HIS A 122 2.30 -22.24 -11.63
C HIS A 122 2.54 -20.75 -11.29
N PRO A 123 3.76 -20.36 -10.89
CA PRO A 123 4.95 -21.20 -10.74
C PRO A 123 4.85 -22.13 -9.52
N GLY A 124 5.31 -23.38 -9.67
CA GLY A 124 5.27 -24.39 -8.60
C GLY A 124 6.12 -24.02 -7.39
N ASP A 125 7.13 -23.16 -7.57
CA ASP A 125 7.99 -22.69 -6.48
C ASP A 125 7.20 -22.01 -5.36
N LEU A 126 6.06 -21.36 -5.68
CA LEU A 126 5.21 -20.74 -4.67
C LEU A 126 4.56 -21.81 -3.77
N SER A 127 4.04 -22.90 -4.35
CA SER A 127 3.42 -23.97 -3.56
C SER A 127 4.43 -24.76 -2.74
N THR A 128 5.69 -24.84 -3.17
CA THR A 128 6.76 -25.48 -2.37
C THR A 128 7.11 -24.71 -1.10
N GLN A 129 6.79 -23.43 -1.01
CA GLN A 129 7.02 -22.61 0.19
C GLN A 129 5.93 -22.84 1.24
N TRP A 130 4.76 -23.33 0.83
CA TRP A 130 3.68 -23.65 1.75
C TRP A 130 3.99 -24.94 2.50
N PRO A 131 3.87 -24.97 3.83
CA PRO A 131 3.96 -26.22 4.57
C PRO A 131 2.99 -27.26 4.02
N GLY A 132 3.45 -28.49 3.82
CA GLY A 132 2.66 -29.52 3.11
C GLY A 132 1.28 -29.75 3.70
N GLU A 133 1.13 -29.58 5.01
CA GLU A 133 -0.14 -29.74 5.72
C GLU A 133 -1.20 -28.67 5.39
N ILE A 134 -0.81 -27.59 4.72
CA ILE A 134 -1.70 -26.49 4.34
C ILE A 134 -1.82 -26.34 2.82
N CYS A 135 -0.89 -26.93 2.08
CA CYS A 135 -0.81 -26.83 0.63
C CYS A 135 -2.15 -27.23 -0.01
N ASN A 136 -2.77 -28.31 0.46
CA ASN A 136 -4.07 -28.76 -0.04
C ASN A 136 -5.17 -27.71 0.22
N ALA A 137 -5.24 -27.15 1.43
CA ALA A 137 -6.27 -26.16 1.77
C ALA A 137 -6.15 -24.87 0.95
N VAL A 138 -4.92 -24.41 0.71
CA VAL A 138 -4.62 -23.25 -0.14
C VAL A 138 -4.93 -23.55 -1.60
N THR A 139 -4.55 -24.73 -2.08
CA THR A 139 -4.80 -25.19 -3.45
C THR A 139 -6.30 -25.27 -3.74
N SER A 140 -7.08 -25.86 -2.84
CA SER A 140 -8.54 -25.90 -2.94
C SER A 140 -9.15 -24.51 -2.99
N LEU A 141 -8.71 -23.62 -2.10
CA LEU A 141 -9.21 -22.25 -2.05
C LEU A 141 -8.94 -21.49 -3.34
N LEU A 142 -7.72 -21.60 -3.87
CA LEU A 142 -7.34 -20.96 -5.13
C LEU A 142 -8.10 -21.56 -6.32
N ALA A 143 -8.41 -22.85 -6.29
CA ALA A 143 -9.27 -23.50 -7.27
C ALA A 143 -10.72 -22.99 -7.18
N GLU A 144 -11.30 -22.90 -5.98
CA GLU A 144 -12.65 -22.32 -5.76
C GLU A 144 -12.72 -20.87 -6.27
N ALA A 145 -11.76 -20.03 -5.90
CA ALA A 145 -11.64 -18.65 -6.38
C ALA A 145 -11.41 -18.62 -7.90
N GLY A 146 -10.69 -19.60 -8.44
CA GLY A 146 -10.41 -19.69 -9.87
C GLY A 146 -11.65 -20.04 -10.68
N VAL A 147 -12.49 -20.94 -10.19
CA VAL A 147 -13.80 -21.24 -10.78
C VAL A 147 -14.71 -20.03 -10.71
N GLY A 148 -14.78 -19.34 -9.57
CA GLY A 148 -15.52 -18.08 -9.43
C GLY A 148 -15.06 -17.05 -10.48
N LYS A 149 -13.75 -16.87 -10.62
CA LYS A 149 -13.16 -15.96 -11.62
C LYS A 149 -13.49 -16.39 -13.06
N TRP A 150 -13.44 -17.68 -13.36
CA TRP A 150 -13.80 -18.23 -14.68
C TRP A 150 -15.26 -17.99 -15.03
N LYS A 151 -16.19 -18.09 -14.07
CA LYS A 151 -17.61 -17.73 -14.22
C LYS A 151 -17.84 -16.20 -14.27
N GLY A 152 -16.81 -15.38 -14.09
CA GLY A 152 -16.92 -13.92 -14.10
C GLY A 152 -17.48 -13.32 -12.81
N GLU A 153 -17.33 -14.03 -11.68
CA GLU A 153 -17.82 -13.58 -10.37
C GLU A 153 -17.01 -12.33 -9.88
N PRO A 154 -17.67 -11.23 -9.48
CA PRO A 154 -17.02 -9.95 -9.15
C PRO A 154 -16.00 -10.00 -8.02
N PHE A 155 -16.23 -10.79 -6.97
CA PHE A 155 -15.27 -10.94 -5.87
C PHE A 155 -13.99 -11.60 -6.37
N SER A 156 -14.12 -12.75 -7.04
CA SER A 156 -13.02 -13.58 -7.54
C SER A 156 -12.23 -12.92 -8.66
N THR A 157 -12.89 -12.16 -9.54
CA THR A 157 -12.22 -11.40 -10.62
C THR A 157 -11.29 -10.31 -10.09
N ASN A 158 -11.58 -9.77 -8.90
CA ASN A 158 -10.77 -8.74 -8.23
C ASN A 158 -9.72 -9.30 -7.25
N VAL A 159 -9.57 -10.63 -7.18
CA VAL A 159 -8.56 -11.27 -6.31
C VAL A 159 -7.15 -11.03 -6.84
N VAL A 160 -6.29 -10.58 -5.94
CA VAL A 160 -4.83 -10.46 -6.12
C VAL A 160 -4.14 -11.10 -4.91
N ILE A 161 -2.90 -11.56 -5.07
CA ILE A 161 -2.19 -12.27 -4.00
C ILE A 161 -0.97 -11.44 -3.59
N ALA A 162 -0.90 -11.05 -2.32
CA ALA A 162 0.27 -10.40 -1.74
C ALA A 162 1.28 -11.46 -1.28
N THR A 163 2.51 -11.41 -1.80
CA THR A 163 3.56 -12.40 -1.53
C THR A 163 4.91 -11.72 -1.23
N ALA A 164 5.86 -12.48 -0.70
CA ALA A 164 7.23 -11.99 -0.51
C ALA A 164 7.90 -11.74 -1.87
N ARG A 165 8.77 -10.73 -1.94
CA ARG A 165 9.48 -10.42 -3.19
C ARG A 165 10.47 -11.54 -3.54
N HIS A 166 10.05 -12.47 -4.39
CA HIS A 166 10.91 -13.52 -4.90
C HIS A 166 11.49 -13.10 -6.26
N ARG A 167 12.82 -13.20 -6.42
CA ARG A 167 13.52 -12.71 -7.63
C ARG A 167 13.17 -13.46 -8.92
N ALA A 168 12.53 -14.61 -8.81
CA ALA A 168 12.22 -15.51 -9.92
C ALA A 168 10.72 -15.72 -10.18
N ILE A 169 9.84 -15.16 -9.33
CA ILE A 169 8.40 -15.40 -9.47
C ILE A 169 7.84 -14.40 -10.47
N GLU A 170 7.19 -14.93 -11.51
CA GLU A 170 6.42 -14.17 -12.48
C GLU A 170 5.36 -13.31 -11.76
N HIS A 171 4.92 -12.20 -12.34
CA HIS A 171 3.91 -11.32 -11.72
C HIS A 171 2.49 -11.94 -11.65
N GLU A 172 2.40 -13.25 -11.87
CA GLU A 172 1.17 -13.99 -12.14
C GLU A 172 1.26 -15.40 -11.54
N LEU A 173 0.14 -15.85 -10.96
CA LEU A 173 -0.08 -17.21 -10.47
C LEU A 173 -1.18 -17.85 -11.32
N SER A 174 -0.81 -18.84 -12.13
CA SER A 174 -1.76 -19.63 -12.90
C SER A 174 -2.29 -20.78 -12.06
N VAL A 175 -3.61 -20.96 -12.06
CA VAL A 175 -4.31 -22.08 -11.41
C VAL A 175 -5.21 -22.72 -12.44
N ALA A 176 -5.00 -24.01 -12.68
CA ALA A 176 -5.76 -24.79 -13.64
C ALA A 176 -6.15 -26.14 -13.05
N GLY A 177 -7.25 -26.73 -13.53
CA GLY A 177 -7.67 -28.05 -13.09
C GLY A 177 -9.13 -28.33 -13.43
N GLU A 178 -9.70 -29.32 -12.74
CA GLU A 178 -11.08 -29.74 -12.90
C GLU A 178 -11.88 -29.50 -11.63
N ALA A 179 -13.14 -29.11 -11.79
CA ALA A 179 -14.05 -28.88 -10.68
C ALA A 179 -15.47 -29.32 -11.02
N THR A 180 -16.22 -29.67 -9.98
CA THR A 180 -17.66 -29.86 -10.05
C THR A 180 -18.34 -28.63 -9.50
N ILE A 181 -19.27 -28.07 -10.27
CA ILE A 181 -20.12 -26.96 -9.84
C ILE A 181 -21.50 -27.54 -9.55
N LEU A 182 -22.00 -27.30 -8.33
CA LEU A 182 -23.35 -27.63 -7.93
C LEU A 182 -24.17 -26.34 -7.91
N SER A 183 -25.13 -26.20 -8.81
CA SER A 183 -26.02 -25.04 -8.82
C SER A 183 -27.06 -25.14 -7.69
N THR A 184 -27.64 -24.00 -7.30
CA THR A 184 -28.78 -23.96 -6.36
C THR A 184 -30.03 -24.70 -6.86
N GLN A 185 -30.06 -25.06 -8.14
CA GLN A 185 -31.12 -25.88 -8.75
C GLN A 185 -30.79 -27.37 -8.76
N ASN A 186 -29.72 -27.79 -8.07
CA ASN A 186 -29.17 -29.15 -8.07
C ASN A 186 -28.71 -29.64 -9.45
N GLU A 187 -28.36 -28.71 -10.35
CA GLU A 187 -27.67 -29.08 -11.59
C GLU A 187 -26.19 -29.23 -11.29
N GLN A 188 -25.61 -30.33 -11.78
CA GLN A 188 -24.20 -30.63 -11.62
C GLN A 188 -23.50 -30.42 -12.96
N GLU A 189 -22.48 -29.55 -12.97
CA GLU A 189 -21.66 -29.26 -14.14
C GLU A 189 -20.21 -29.61 -13.83
N HIS A 190 -19.59 -30.49 -14.63
CA HIS A 190 -18.16 -30.73 -14.58
C HIS A 190 -17.44 -29.80 -15.55
N ILE A 191 -16.46 -29.06 -15.05
CA ILE A 191 -15.72 -28.08 -15.82
C ILE A 191 -14.21 -28.30 -15.73
N SER A 192 -13.51 -27.86 -16.78
CA SER A 192 -12.07 -27.59 -16.74
C SER A 192 -11.87 -26.08 -16.75
N PHE A 193 -11.01 -25.57 -15.87
CA PHE A 193 -10.71 -24.15 -15.78
C PHE A 193 -9.21 -23.88 -15.82
N SER A 194 -8.85 -22.68 -16.26
CA SER A 194 -7.50 -22.14 -16.20
C SER A 194 -7.59 -20.64 -16.03
N VAL A 195 -7.10 -20.14 -14.91
CA VAL A 195 -7.14 -18.72 -14.56
C VAL A 195 -5.79 -18.22 -14.08
N VAL A 196 -5.63 -16.90 -14.11
CA VAL A 196 -4.42 -16.22 -13.63
C VAL A 196 -4.80 -15.24 -12.53
N PHE A 197 -4.07 -15.28 -11.41
CA PHE A 197 -4.14 -14.30 -10.33
C PHE A 197 -2.90 -13.40 -10.36
N PRO A 198 -3.05 -12.07 -10.31
CA PRO A 198 -1.91 -11.18 -10.17
C PRO A 198 -1.18 -11.41 -8.85
N LEU A 199 0.15 -11.55 -8.91
CA LEU A 199 1.03 -11.61 -7.75
C LEU A 199 1.61 -10.22 -7.48
N LEU A 200 1.43 -9.76 -6.25
CA LEU A 200 1.97 -8.51 -5.75
C LEU A 200 3.19 -8.84 -4.88
N GLY A 201 4.38 -8.62 -5.43
CA GLY A 201 5.65 -8.70 -4.68
C GLY A 201 6.11 -7.36 -4.13
N GLU A 202 5.41 -6.27 -4.48
CA GLU A 202 5.67 -4.92 -4.02
C GLU A 202 4.34 -4.21 -3.75
N THR A 203 4.33 -3.28 -2.80
CA THR A 203 3.14 -2.52 -2.43
C THR A 203 2.80 -1.43 -3.45
N LYS A 204 3.69 -1.16 -4.41
CA LYS A 204 3.52 -0.06 -5.33
C LYS A 204 2.28 -0.16 -6.21
N ALA A 205 1.83 -1.39 -6.47
CA ALA A 205 0.63 -1.67 -7.24
C ALA A 205 -0.67 -1.41 -6.48
N LEU A 206 -0.64 -1.38 -5.14
CA LEU A 206 -1.83 -1.22 -4.30
C LEU A 206 -2.08 0.21 -3.84
N THR A 207 -1.03 1.01 -3.79
CA THR A 207 -1.23 2.42 -3.55
C THR A 207 -2.10 2.99 -4.67
N PRO A 208 -3.12 3.81 -4.35
CA PRO A 208 -3.97 4.38 -5.39
C PRO A 208 -3.07 5.12 -6.40
N THR A 209 -2.90 4.54 -7.59
CA THR A 209 -2.15 5.19 -8.68
C THR A 209 -2.98 6.33 -9.27
N ASP A 210 -4.30 6.27 -9.04
CA ASP A 210 -5.15 7.41 -9.22
C ASP A 210 -4.99 8.36 -8.04
N ILE A 211 -4.11 9.34 -8.25
CA ILE A 211 -3.92 10.45 -7.34
C ILE A 211 -5.27 11.03 -6.89
N ARG A 212 -6.30 11.08 -7.74
CA ARG A 212 -7.61 11.62 -7.36
C ARG A 212 -8.25 10.85 -6.20
N ALA A 213 -8.16 9.52 -6.21
CA ALA A 213 -8.66 8.70 -5.12
C ALA A 213 -7.93 9.00 -3.80
N ILE A 214 -6.62 9.27 -3.84
CA ILE A 214 -5.85 9.69 -2.64
C ILE A 214 -6.44 10.95 -2.01
N TRP A 215 -6.82 11.94 -2.83
CA TRP A 215 -7.38 13.21 -2.36
C TRP A 215 -8.84 13.12 -1.86
N GLU A 216 -9.56 12.08 -2.27
CA GLU A 216 -10.93 11.79 -1.84
C GLU A 216 -10.98 11.00 -0.51
N LEU A 217 -9.90 10.28 -0.16
CA LEU A 217 -9.82 9.45 1.04
C LEU A 217 -9.60 10.25 2.33
N SER A 218 -8.41 10.86 2.53
CA SER A 218 -8.10 11.61 3.75
C SER A 218 -6.85 12.49 3.65
N GLU A 219 -6.60 13.29 4.70
CA GLU A 219 -5.36 14.04 4.87
C GLU A 219 -4.14 13.11 5.01
N GLU A 220 -4.26 12.06 5.82
CA GLU A 220 -3.17 11.10 6.06
C GLU A 220 -2.75 10.38 4.78
N GLU A 221 -3.68 10.12 3.86
CA GLU A 221 -3.37 9.51 2.56
C GLU A 221 -2.51 10.42 1.67
N VAL A 222 -2.80 11.72 1.64
CA VAL A 222 -1.98 12.68 0.88
C VAL A 222 -0.60 12.83 1.52
N GLN A 223 -0.50 12.87 2.86
CA GLN A 223 0.78 12.86 3.56
C GLN A 223 1.58 11.58 3.24
N ARG A 224 0.95 10.41 3.26
CA ARG A 224 1.58 9.14 2.85
C ARG A 224 2.02 9.16 1.39
N ALA A 225 1.22 9.72 0.50
CA ALA A 225 1.60 9.87 -0.91
C ALA A 225 2.85 10.75 -1.09
N ILE A 226 2.96 11.85 -0.33
CA ILE A 226 4.15 12.72 -0.32
C ILE A 226 5.37 11.98 0.22
N ALA A 227 5.26 11.31 1.37
CA ALA A 227 6.36 10.57 1.99
C ALA A 227 6.86 9.43 1.08
N ARG A 228 5.95 8.75 0.40
CA ARG A 228 6.31 7.70 -0.55
C ARG A 228 6.95 8.25 -1.83
N GLN A 229 6.41 9.33 -2.37
CA GLN A 229 7.03 10.00 -3.51
C GLN A 229 8.44 10.49 -3.16
N PHE A 230 8.68 10.86 -1.91
CA PHE A 230 10.01 11.15 -1.40
C PHE A 230 10.91 9.90 -1.45
N GLN A 231 10.48 8.79 -0.86
CA GLN A 231 11.24 7.52 -0.86
C GLN A 231 11.62 7.10 -2.29
N ASP A 232 10.64 7.10 -3.19
CA ASP A 232 10.83 6.67 -4.58
C ASP A 232 11.85 7.51 -5.36
N SER A 233 12.04 8.79 -4.99
CA SER A 233 12.83 9.74 -5.77
C SER A 233 14.15 10.15 -5.10
N TRP A 234 14.27 10.04 -3.78
CA TRP A 234 15.42 10.53 -3.02
C TRP A 234 15.99 9.58 -1.97
N GLU A 235 15.39 8.40 -1.71
CA GLU A 235 15.95 7.47 -0.71
C GLU A 235 17.39 7.03 -1.05
N THR A 236 17.68 6.81 -2.33
CA THR A 236 19.00 6.39 -2.81
C THR A 236 20.08 7.49 -2.74
N THR A 237 19.69 8.76 -2.52
CA THR A 237 20.64 9.87 -2.40
C THR A 237 21.13 10.08 -0.96
N GLY A 238 20.56 9.35 0.01
CA GLY A 238 20.84 9.53 1.44
C GLY A 238 20.19 10.77 2.05
N ALA A 239 19.34 11.48 1.30
CA ALA A 239 18.57 12.59 1.82
C ALA A 239 17.63 12.12 2.95
N GLN A 240 17.46 12.96 3.97
CA GLN A 240 16.48 12.74 5.03
C GLN A 240 15.31 13.71 4.82
N PRO A 241 14.05 13.25 4.89
CA PRO A 241 12.92 14.14 4.69
C PRO A 241 12.76 15.06 5.90
N LEU A 242 12.53 16.35 5.65
CA LEU A 242 12.08 17.28 6.69
C LEU A 242 10.71 16.83 7.22
N PRO A 243 10.46 16.90 8.55
CA PRO A 243 9.12 16.77 9.10
C PRO A 243 8.16 17.75 8.43
N PHE A 244 6.94 17.31 8.13
CA PHE A 244 5.96 18.16 7.47
C PHE A 244 4.54 17.92 7.96
N VAL A 245 3.70 18.93 7.76
CA VAL A 245 2.25 18.88 7.98
C VAL A 245 1.52 19.53 6.81
N LEU A 246 0.24 19.19 6.63
CA LEU A 246 -0.65 19.90 5.73
C LEU A 246 -1.40 20.96 6.56
N GLY A 247 -1.24 22.22 6.18
CA GLY A 247 -1.87 23.34 6.89
C GLY A 247 -3.40 23.26 6.78
N PRO A 248 -4.13 23.90 7.71
CA PRO A 248 -5.58 23.77 7.81
C PRO A 248 -6.34 24.25 6.55
N GLN A 249 -5.72 25.11 5.74
CA GLN A 249 -6.31 25.64 4.52
C GLN A 249 -5.91 24.86 3.26
N PHE A 250 -5.02 23.87 3.36
CA PHE A 250 -4.42 23.22 2.21
C PHE A 250 -5.46 22.47 1.38
N PHE A 251 -6.23 21.57 1.99
CA PHE A 251 -7.29 20.82 1.32
C PHE A 251 -8.43 21.70 0.84
N ALA A 252 -8.84 22.67 1.67
CA ALA A 252 -9.87 23.64 1.28
C ALA A 252 -9.45 24.37 0.00
N SER A 253 -8.20 24.84 -0.07
CA SER A 253 -7.70 25.56 -1.24
C SER A 253 -7.65 24.71 -2.51
N VAL A 254 -7.35 23.40 -2.39
CA VAL A 254 -7.36 22.45 -3.52
C VAL A 254 -8.77 22.28 -4.07
N ARG A 255 -9.77 22.09 -3.20
CA ARG A 255 -11.17 21.88 -3.61
C ARG A 255 -11.82 23.15 -4.15
N GLU A 256 -11.71 24.26 -3.42
CA GLU A 256 -12.34 25.55 -3.78
C GLU A 256 -11.91 26.05 -5.17
N ARG A 257 -10.67 25.75 -5.57
CA ARG A 257 -10.11 26.23 -6.84
C ARG A 257 -10.27 25.21 -7.97
N GLY A 258 -10.74 24.00 -7.67
CA GLY A 258 -10.92 22.90 -8.62
C GLY A 258 -9.61 22.21 -9.01
N ALA A 259 -8.60 22.20 -8.14
CA ALA A 259 -7.36 21.48 -8.39
C ALA A 259 -7.55 19.95 -8.27
N ASP A 260 -8.47 19.52 -7.41
CA ASP A 260 -8.94 18.15 -7.22
C ASP A 260 -9.53 17.51 -8.49
N ALA A 261 -10.15 18.31 -9.36
CA ALA A 261 -10.64 17.85 -10.65
C ALA A 261 -9.52 17.61 -11.69
N ASN A 262 -8.28 18.05 -11.42
CA ASN A 262 -7.18 18.00 -12.37
C ASN A 262 -6.08 17.04 -11.91
N ARG A 263 -6.11 15.82 -12.45
CA ARG A 263 -5.14 14.75 -12.16
C ARG A 263 -3.67 15.18 -12.31
N VAL A 264 -3.35 15.99 -13.31
CA VAL A 264 -1.98 16.47 -13.54
C VAL A 264 -1.52 17.39 -12.41
N VAL A 265 -2.41 18.27 -11.94
CA VAL A 265 -2.12 19.20 -10.85
C VAL A 265 -1.95 18.44 -9.54
N LEU A 266 -2.84 17.51 -9.22
CA LEU A 266 -2.74 16.68 -8.01
C LEU A 266 -1.43 15.89 -7.97
N THR A 267 -1.04 15.30 -9.10
CA THR A 267 0.25 14.58 -9.22
C THR A 267 1.42 15.52 -8.97
N LYS A 268 1.35 16.74 -9.52
CA LYS A 268 2.38 17.77 -9.31
C LYS A 268 2.43 18.28 -7.87
N ILE A 269 1.32 18.40 -7.17
CA ILE A 269 1.31 18.77 -5.76
C ILE A 269 2.14 17.76 -4.95
N VAL A 270 1.85 16.46 -5.09
CA VAL A 270 2.56 15.39 -4.36
C VAL A 270 4.05 15.36 -4.73
N SER A 271 4.38 15.40 -6.02
CA SER A 271 5.77 15.41 -6.51
C SER A 271 6.59 16.61 -6.03
N VAL A 272 6.01 17.81 -6.07
CA VAL A 272 6.70 19.03 -5.62
C VAL A 272 6.79 19.06 -4.10
N ALA A 273 5.77 18.61 -3.37
CA ALA A 273 5.81 18.52 -1.91
C ALA A 273 6.92 17.57 -1.45
N ALA A 274 7.07 16.41 -2.11
CA ALA A 274 8.15 15.48 -1.84
C ALA A 274 9.54 16.11 -2.07
N ALA A 275 9.71 16.89 -3.14
CA ALA A 275 10.95 17.61 -3.39
C ALA A 275 11.22 18.73 -2.37
N VAL A 276 10.18 19.38 -1.85
CA VAL A 276 10.30 20.41 -0.80
C VAL A 276 10.80 19.78 0.49
N ILE A 277 10.24 18.65 0.93
CA ILE A 277 10.72 17.97 2.15
C ILE A 277 12.09 17.32 1.95
N ALA A 278 12.52 17.06 0.72
CA ALA A 278 13.88 16.63 0.37
C ALA A 278 14.89 17.78 0.28
N GLU A 279 14.50 19.02 0.58
CA GLU A 279 15.29 20.24 0.35
C GLU A 279 15.82 20.36 -1.10
N SER A 280 15.12 19.74 -2.05
CA SER A 280 15.55 19.54 -3.45
C SER A 280 14.60 20.23 -4.44
N ALA A 281 13.74 21.16 -3.98
CA ALA A 281 12.77 21.85 -4.82
C ALA A 281 13.41 22.61 -6.01
N MET A 282 14.64 23.13 -5.85
CA MET A 282 15.39 23.77 -6.93
C MET A 282 15.86 22.78 -8.01
N ALA A 283 16.10 21.51 -7.65
CA ALA A 283 16.61 20.49 -8.57
C ALA A 283 15.55 19.98 -9.55
N ILE A 284 14.26 20.12 -9.22
CA ILE A 284 13.15 19.63 -10.05
C ILE A 284 12.56 20.70 -10.98
N ASN A 285 13.34 21.74 -11.33
CA ASN A 285 12.93 22.85 -12.20
C ASN A 285 11.61 23.50 -11.79
N CYS A 286 11.36 23.61 -10.48
CA CYS A 286 10.25 24.40 -9.96
C CYS A 286 10.73 25.83 -9.73
N ASP A 287 9.98 26.81 -10.26
CA ASP A 287 10.22 28.24 -10.01
C ASP A 287 9.98 28.56 -8.52
N LEU A 288 10.97 28.28 -7.68
CA LEU A 288 10.96 28.53 -6.25
C LEU A 288 11.30 30.00 -5.99
N HIS A 289 10.40 30.70 -5.30
CA HIS A 289 10.59 32.09 -4.93
C HIS A 289 10.18 32.35 -3.48
N PRO A 290 10.80 33.34 -2.82
CA PRO A 290 10.26 33.89 -1.58
C PRO A 290 8.84 34.41 -1.82
N LEU A 291 7.91 34.06 -0.94
CA LEU A 291 6.59 34.67 -0.91
C LEU A 291 6.73 36.06 -0.27
N ARG A 292 6.36 37.12 -0.99
CA ARG A 292 6.60 38.50 -0.57
C ARG A 292 5.38 39.13 0.10
N GLU A 293 5.59 40.21 0.84
CA GLU A 293 4.49 41.00 1.42
C GLU A 293 3.69 41.76 0.34
N SER A 294 4.34 42.14 -0.76
CA SER A 294 3.72 42.78 -1.91
C SER A 294 4.34 42.33 -3.24
N SER A 295 3.75 42.75 -4.35
CA SER A 295 4.23 42.46 -5.70
C SER A 295 5.52 43.21 -6.07
N ALA A 296 6.00 44.13 -5.23
CA ALA A 296 7.20 44.91 -5.51
C ALA A 296 8.46 44.02 -5.60
N PRO A 297 9.40 44.29 -6.53
CA PRO A 297 10.62 43.51 -6.69
C PRO A 297 11.48 43.38 -5.41
N ASN A 298 11.46 44.43 -4.58
CA ASN A 298 12.25 44.53 -3.34
C ASN A 298 11.40 44.34 -2.08
N SER A 299 10.16 43.85 -2.21
CA SER A 299 9.31 43.58 -1.05
C SER A 299 9.96 42.48 -0.19
N PRO A 300 10.01 42.65 1.14
CA PRO A 300 10.55 41.63 2.03
C PRO A 300 9.77 40.31 1.91
N GLN A 301 10.46 39.22 2.23
CA GLN A 301 9.82 37.91 2.34
C GLN A 301 8.85 37.92 3.53
N ARG A 302 7.66 37.38 3.30
CA ARG A 302 6.64 37.24 4.34
C ARG A 302 7.17 36.31 5.42
N THR A 303 7.04 36.76 6.66
CA THR A 303 7.42 36.03 7.87
C THR A 303 6.19 35.88 8.76
N ARG A 304 5.87 34.67 9.18
CA ARG A 304 4.75 34.39 10.08
C ARG A 304 5.09 34.89 11.48
N GLN A 305 4.24 35.75 12.05
CA GLN A 305 4.54 36.44 13.32
C GLN A 305 4.64 35.49 14.53
N SER A 306 3.89 34.39 14.52
CA SER A 306 3.81 33.47 15.67
C SER A 306 5.08 32.68 15.91
N ASP A 307 5.82 32.34 14.85
CA ASP A 307 6.97 31.41 14.92
C ASP A 307 8.16 31.79 14.04
N GLY A 308 8.08 32.91 13.31
CA GLY A 308 9.15 33.36 12.43
C GLY A 308 9.27 32.54 11.14
N ALA A 309 8.29 31.69 10.80
CA ALA A 309 8.36 30.86 9.61
C ALA A 309 8.42 31.71 8.33
N LYS A 310 9.25 31.30 7.37
CA LYS A 310 9.45 32.02 6.11
C LYS A 310 8.54 31.47 5.01
N GLY A 311 7.80 32.34 4.35
CA GLY A 311 6.86 31.96 3.29
C GLY A 311 7.56 31.73 1.95
N TRP A 312 7.24 30.64 1.27
CA TRP A 312 7.76 30.29 -0.04
C TRP A 312 6.62 30.00 -1.00
N ARG A 313 6.86 30.26 -2.30
CA ARG A 313 5.96 29.90 -3.40
C ARG A 313 6.71 29.12 -4.45
N LEU A 314 6.07 28.10 -5.01
CA LEU A 314 6.57 27.32 -6.13
C LEU A 314 5.52 27.25 -7.25
N THR A 315 5.97 27.26 -8.50
CA THR A 315 5.09 26.97 -9.65
C THR A 315 4.95 25.45 -9.83
N LEU A 316 3.71 24.96 -9.86
CA LEU A 316 3.38 23.56 -10.12
C LEU A 316 3.24 23.27 -11.62
N THR A 317 2.60 24.18 -12.36
CA THR A 317 2.43 24.06 -13.82
C THR A 317 2.57 25.43 -14.51
N HIS A 318 3.24 25.44 -15.66
CA HIS A 318 3.39 26.65 -16.49
C HIS A 318 2.35 26.77 -17.61
N LYS A 319 1.76 25.64 -18.03
CA LYS A 319 0.75 25.57 -19.10
C LYS A 319 -0.67 25.59 -18.52
N GLY A 320 -1.60 26.20 -19.25
CA GLY A 320 -3.01 26.35 -18.81
C GLY A 320 -3.21 27.48 -17.80
N ALA A 321 -4.08 27.27 -16.81
CA ALA A 321 -4.38 28.27 -15.77
C ALA A 321 -3.16 28.66 -14.91
N GLY A 322 -2.12 27.80 -14.89
CA GLY A 322 -0.94 27.92 -14.05
C GLY A 322 -1.27 27.73 -12.58
N TRP A 323 -0.62 26.78 -11.92
CA TRP A 323 -0.85 26.48 -10.51
C TRP A 323 0.39 26.80 -9.68
N ARG A 324 0.18 27.22 -8.45
CA ARG A 324 1.21 27.53 -7.46
C ARG A 324 0.91 26.81 -6.16
N MET A 325 1.97 26.43 -5.46
CA MET A 325 1.89 25.93 -4.08
C MET A 325 2.64 26.89 -3.18
N HIS A 326 2.04 27.21 -2.03
CA HIS A 326 2.65 28.00 -0.97
C HIS A 326 2.94 27.11 0.24
N TYR A 327 4.06 27.34 0.89
CA TYR A 327 4.42 26.65 2.13
C TYR A 327 5.20 27.57 3.06
N TRP A 328 5.15 27.24 4.35
CA TRP A 328 5.97 27.83 5.38
C TRP A 328 7.18 26.93 5.65
N HIS A 329 8.36 27.54 5.70
CA HIS A 329 9.58 26.89 6.18
C HIS A 329 9.84 27.35 7.62
N ILE A 330 9.69 26.43 8.56
CA ILE A 330 9.79 26.69 9.99
C ILE A 330 11.18 26.23 10.44
N SER A 331 11.98 27.16 10.98
CA SER A 331 13.31 26.84 11.51
C SER A 331 13.30 27.04 13.01
N ASN A 332 13.60 25.99 13.77
CA ASN A 332 13.68 26.02 15.22
C ASN A 332 15.03 25.45 15.70
N ALA A 333 15.30 25.54 17.00
CA ALA A 333 16.57 25.06 17.57
C ALA A 333 16.77 23.53 17.42
N SER A 334 15.69 22.77 17.25
CA SER A 334 15.69 21.32 17.08
C SER A 334 15.75 20.85 15.62
N GLY A 335 15.65 21.77 14.64
CA GLY A 335 15.66 21.45 13.21
C GLY A 335 14.73 22.31 12.37
N SER A 336 14.51 21.90 11.14
CA SER A 336 13.57 22.55 10.21
C SER A 336 12.34 21.66 9.97
N SER A 337 11.20 22.28 9.71
CA SER A 337 9.98 21.59 9.27
C SER A 337 9.22 22.40 8.22
N ILE A 338 8.32 21.71 7.51
CA ILE A 338 7.53 22.27 6.42
C ILE A 338 6.05 22.26 6.79
N GLU A 339 5.34 23.36 6.50
CA GLU A 339 3.88 23.38 6.54
C GLU A 339 3.37 23.79 5.16
N PHE A 340 2.72 22.86 4.45
CA PHE A 340 2.10 23.14 3.17
C PHE A 340 0.81 23.94 3.39
N SER A 341 0.79 25.20 2.97
CA SER A 341 -0.30 26.10 3.32
C SER A 341 -1.43 26.03 2.30
N ASN A 342 -1.18 26.43 1.04
CA ASN A 342 -2.24 26.70 0.07
C ASN A 342 -1.84 26.30 -1.36
N ILE A 343 -2.84 25.96 -2.18
CA ILE A 343 -2.73 25.84 -3.64
C ILE A 343 -3.51 26.99 -4.28
N LEU A 344 -2.89 27.70 -5.23
CA LEU A 344 -3.47 28.88 -5.89
C LEU A 344 -3.32 28.81 -7.41
N LYS A 345 -4.21 29.51 -8.12
CA LYS A 345 -4.00 29.77 -9.55
C LYS A 345 -3.03 30.94 -9.72
N LYS A 346 -2.28 30.96 -10.82
CA LYS A 346 -1.20 31.94 -11.08
C LYS A 346 -1.66 33.40 -11.03
N HIS A 347 -2.92 33.68 -11.38
CA HIS A 347 -3.50 35.02 -11.42
C HIS A 347 -4.14 35.45 -10.10
N GLU A 348 -4.27 34.55 -9.12
CA GLU A 348 -4.84 34.87 -7.83
C GLU A 348 -3.85 35.67 -6.98
N PRO A 349 -4.35 36.55 -6.09
CA PRO A 349 -3.49 37.27 -5.16
C PRO A 349 -2.73 36.30 -4.26
N GLU A 350 -1.50 36.67 -3.93
CA GLU A 350 -0.60 35.85 -3.12
C GLU A 350 -0.97 35.94 -1.64
N VAL A 351 -1.97 35.13 -1.27
CA VAL A 351 -2.42 34.96 0.11
C VAL A 351 -1.85 33.66 0.67
N ILE A 352 -1.28 33.75 1.86
CA ILE A 352 -0.90 32.62 2.70
C ILE A 352 -1.52 32.90 4.07
N PHE A 353 -2.14 31.88 4.66
CA PHE A 353 -2.85 32.00 5.92
C PHE A 353 -1.98 31.51 7.07
#